data_AF-A0A5P8K7P7-F1
#
_entry.id   AF-A0A5P8K7P7-F1
#
_cell.length_a   1.000
_cell.length_b   1.000
_cell.length_c   1.000
_cell.angle_alpha   90.00
_cell.angle_beta   90.00
_cell.angle_gamma   90.00
#
_symmetry.space_group_name_H-M   'P 1'
#
loop_
_entity.id
_entity.type
_entity.pdbx_description
1 polymer ?
#
loop_
_entity_poly.entity_id
_entity_poly.type
_entity_poly.pdbx_seq_one_letter_code
_entity_poly.pdbx_strand_id
1 'polypeptide(L)' 'MADRLLTVAEAGDMLGTGERFVRRLIAERRIRYVKLGRPVRIPESAITEYVEARTVEPVRRGRARFGRAA' A
#
# COMPACT_ATOMS: atom_id res chain seq x y z
N MET A 1 -10.35 -14.54 11.57
CA MET A 1 -9.30 -15.43 10.99
C MET A 1 -7.95 -14.83 11.34
N ALA A 2 -6.92 -15.65 11.59
CA ALA A 2 -5.58 -15.14 11.83
C ALA A 2 -5.05 -14.49 10.55
N ASP A 3 -4.53 -13.27 10.65
CA ASP A 3 -3.98 -12.53 9.52
C ASP A 3 -2.73 -13.24 8.97
N ARG A 4 -2.63 -13.39 7.64
CA ARG A 4 -1.52 -14.10 7.01
C ARG A 4 -0.24 -13.28 7.14
N LEU A 5 0.84 -13.93 7.57
CA LEU A 5 2.14 -13.29 7.75
C LEU A 5 3.05 -13.52 6.53
N LEU A 6 3.15 -12.49 5.69
CA LEU A 6 3.95 -12.45 4.48
C LEU A 6 5.43 -12.22 4.79
N THR A 7 6.31 -12.83 3.99
CA THR A 7 7.72 -12.46 3.91
C THR A 7 7.89 -11.13 3.16
N VAL A 8 9.08 -10.56 3.23
CA VAL A 8 9.42 -9.32 2.50
C VAL A 8 9.30 -9.51 0.97
N ALA A 9 9.65 -10.70 0.47
CA ALA A 9 9.52 -11.05 -0.95
C ALA A 9 8.04 -11.12 -1.36
N GLU A 10 7.23 -11.92 -0.65
CA GLU A 10 5.80 -12.06 -0.93
C GLU A 10 5.05 -10.71 -0.84
N ALA A 11 5.39 -9.86 0.13
CA ALA A 11 4.83 -8.51 0.23
C ALA A 11 5.23 -7.62 -0.95
N GLY A 12 6.44 -7.80 -1.48
CA GLY A 12 6.90 -7.13 -2.69
C GLY A 12 6.05 -7.56 -3.89
N ASP A 13 5.93 -8.87 -4.09
CA ASP A 13 5.15 -9.48 -5.17
C ASP A 13 3.69 -9.01 -5.11
N MET A 14 3.08 -8.97 -3.92
CA MET A 14 1.71 -8.51 -3.72
C MET A 14 1.51 -7.03 -4.10
N LEU A 15 2.49 -6.18 -3.80
CA LEU A 15 2.48 -4.77 -4.17
C LEU A 15 2.89 -4.52 -5.64
N GLY A 16 3.31 -5.56 -6.37
CA GLY A 16 3.93 -5.41 -7.69
C GLY A 16 5.26 -4.61 -7.63
N THR A 17 5.96 -4.66 -6.49
CA THR A 17 7.22 -3.96 -6.24
C THR A 17 8.33 -4.95 -5.86
N GLY A 18 9.58 -4.49 -5.77
CA GLY A 18 10.68 -5.34 -5.30
C GLY A 18 10.88 -5.31 -3.78
N GLU A 19 11.59 -6.29 -3.23
CA GLU A 19 11.97 -6.34 -1.80
C GLU A 19 12.59 -5.04 -1.27
N ARG A 20 13.38 -4.35 -2.10
CA ARG A 20 14.02 -3.07 -1.71
C ARG A 20 13.00 -2.03 -1.28
N PHE A 21 11.86 -1.96 -1.95
CA PHE A 21 10.77 -1.05 -1.62
C PHE A 21 10.15 -1.40 -0.27
N VAL A 22 9.85 -2.68 -0.06
CA VAL A 22 9.28 -3.17 1.20
C VAL A 22 10.24 -2.94 2.37
N ARG A 23 11.54 -3.21 2.20
CA ARG A 23 12.56 -2.91 3.23
C ARG A 23 12.63 -1.43 3.55
N ARG A 24 12.48 -0.55 2.56
CA ARG A 24 12.39 0.90 2.78
C ARG A 24 11.15 1.26 3.59
N LEU A 25 9.98 0.67 3.32
CA LEU A 25 8.78 0.89 4.12
C LEU A 25 8.97 0.49 5.58
N ILE A 26 9.65 -0.63 5.84
CA ILE A 26 9.97 -1.07 7.20
C ILE A 26 10.94 -0.11 7.89
N ALA A 27 12.02 0.28 7.21
CA ALA A 27 13.04 1.18 7.75
C ALA A 27 12.46 2.57 8.08
N GLU A 28 11.63 3.11 7.19
CA GLU A 28 10.91 4.38 7.39
C GLU A 28 9.68 4.25 8.31
N ARG A 29 9.37 3.04 8.78
CA ARG A 29 8.19 2.72 9.62
C ARG A 29 6.85 3.14 9.00
N ARG A 30 6.72 3.01 7.68
CA ARG A 30 5.53 3.37 6.91
C ARG A 30 4.52 2.24 6.77
N ILE A 31 4.83 1.06 7.29
CA ILE A 31 3.95 -0.12 7.31
C ILE A 31 4.08 -0.86 8.64
N ARG A 32 3.01 -1.53 9.08
CA ARG A 32 3.05 -2.43 10.25
C ARG A 32 3.82 -3.69 9.91
N TYR A 33 4.63 -4.17 10.84
CA TYR A 33 5.41 -5.41 10.69
C TYR A 33 5.57 -6.12 12.03
N VAL A 34 5.82 -7.42 11.97
CA VAL A 34 6.06 -8.29 13.12
C VAL A 34 7.53 -8.68 13.13
N LYS A 35 8.21 -8.45 14.26
CA LYS A 35 9.55 -8.97 14.50
C LYS A 35 9.45 -10.38 15.05
N LEU A 36 10.07 -11.35 14.39
CA LEU A 36 10.18 -12.74 14.84
C LEU A 36 11.64 -13.08 15.22
N GLY A 37 12.35 -12.12 15.83
CA GLY A 37 13.79 -12.18 16.02
C GLY A 37 14.55 -11.65 14.80
N ARG A 38 15.29 -12.52 14.10
CA ARG A 38 16.04 -12.15 12.89
C ARG A 38 15.14 -11.90 11.67
N PRO A 39 14.12 -12.73 11.35
CA PRO A 39 13.21 -12.45 10.25
C PRO A 39 12.11 -11.46 10.66
N VAL A 40 11.68 -10.67 9.68
CA VAL A 40 10.52 -9.77 9.78
C VAL A 40 9.40 -10.34 8.91
N ARG A 41 8.16 -10.28 9.41
CA ARG A 41 6.95 -10.62 8.65
C ARG A 41 6.02 -9.43 8.57
N ILE A 42 5.23 -9.39 7.51
CA ILE A 42 4.27 -8.32 7.25
C ILE A 42 2.87 -8.95 7.28
N PRO A 43 1.96 -8.44 8.13
CA PRO A 43 0.57 -8.87 8.07
C PRO A 43 -0.04 -8.49 6.71
N GLU A 44 -0.82 -9.37 6.10
CA GLU A 44 -1.52 -9.09 4.85
C GLU A 44 -2.42 -7.86 4.98
N SER A 45 -3.13 -7.72 6.12
CA SER A 45 -3.91 -6.51 6.43
C SER A 45 -3.10 -5.21 6.38
N ALA A 46 -1.81 -5.25 6.75
CA ALA A 46 -0.96 -4.06 6.73
C ALA A 46 -0.63 -3.62 5.30
N ILE A 47 -0.58 -4.55 4.34
CA ILE A 47 -0.41 -4.24 2.92
C ILE A 47 -1.69 -3.60 2.39
N THR A 48 -2.85 -4.18 2.70
CA THR A 48 -4.16 -3.62 2.30
C THR A 48 -4.34 -2.20 2.85
N GLU A 49 -4.13 -1.99 4.15
CA GLU A 49 -4.19 -0.66 4.78
C GLU A 49 -3.23 0.34 4.13
N TYR A 50 -2.01 -0.11 3.79
CA TYR A 50 -1.03 0.75 3.14
C TYR A 50 -1.49 1.19 1.74
N VAL A 51 -2.10 0.29 0.98
CA VAL A 51 -2.65 0.58 -0.35
C VAL A 51 -3.84 1.52 -0.21
N GLU A 52 -4.79 1.24 0.67
CA GLU A 52 -5.97 2.07 0.92
C GLU A 52 -5.58 3.49 1.34
N ALA A 53 -4.66 3.64 2.31
CA ALA A 53 -4.19 4.94 2.78
C ALA A 53 -3.46 5.78 1.72
N ARG A 54 -3.04 5.16 0.61
CA ARG A 54 -2.32 5.82 -0.50
C ARG A 54 -3.05 5.78 -1.83
N THR A 55 -4.26 5.24 -1.84
CA THR A 55 -5.10 5.27 -3.02
C THR A 55 -5.57 6.70 -3.21
N VAL A 56 -5.24 7.28 -4.37
CA VAL A 56 -5.67 8.62 -4.74
C VAL A 56 -6.89 8.49 -5.64
N GLU A 57 -8.02 9.03 -5.19
CA GLU A 57 -9.25 9.00 -5.97
C GLU A 57 -9.12 9.85 -7.24
N PRO A 58 -9.62 9.37 -8.39
CA PRO A 58 -9.57 10.11 -9.63
C PRO A 58 -10.43 11.38 -9.52
N VAL A 59 -9.86 12.50 -10.00
CA VAL A 59 -10.59 13.77 -10.06
C VAL A 59 -11.73 13.64 -11.08
N ARG A 60 -12.97 13.60 -10.59
CA ARG A 60 -14.15 13.69 -11.46
C ARG A 60 -14.22 15.09 -12.04
N ARG A 61 -13.77 15.27 -13.29
CA ARG A 61 -14.02 16.51 -14.02
C ARG A 61 -15.53 16.64 -14.23
N GLY A 62 -16.16 17.46 -13.40
CA GLY A 62 -17.55 17.87 -13.61
C GLY A 62 -17.68 18.46 -15.01
N ARG A 63 -18.68 18.01 -15.77
CA ARG A 63 -18.98 18.49 -17.12
C ARG A 63 -19.08 20.01 -17.06
N ALA A 64 -18.09 20.72 -17.60
CA ALA A 64 -18.13 22.17 -17.69
C ALA A 64 -19.40 22.52 -18.49
N ARG A 65 -20.37 23.13 -17.82
CA ARG A 65 -21.53 23.70 -18.46
C ARG A 65 -21.00 24.92 -19.19
N PHE A 66 -20.57 24.72 -20.43
CA PHE A 66 -20.30 25.83 -21.34
C PHE A 66 -21.64 26.57 -21.48
N GLY A 67 -21.78 27.67 -20.74
CA GLY A 67 -22.89 28.59 -20.94
C GLY A 67 -22.82 29.08 -22.38
N ARG A 68 -23.92 28.91 -23.12
CA ARG A 68 -24.09 29.56 -24.42
C ARG A 68 -23.97 31.07 -24.21
N ALA A 69 -22.99 31.69 -24.84
CA ALA A 69 -22.99 33.13 -25.02
C ALA A 69 -24.08 33.51 -26.03
N ALA A 70 -24.83 34.56 -25.71
CA ALA A 70 -25.89 35.15 -26.53
C ALA A 70 -25.31 36.10 -27.58
#